data_AF-A0A4P5SH78-F1
#
_entry.id   AF-A0A4P5SH78-F1
#
_cell.length_a   1.000
_cell.length_b   1.000
_cell.length_c   1.000
_cell.angle_alpha   90.00
_cell.angle_beta   90.00
_cell.angle_gamma   90.00
#
_symmetry.space_group_name_H-M   'P 1'
#
loop_
_entity.id
_entity.type
_entity.pdbx_description
1 polymer ?
#
loop_
_entity_poly.entity_id
_entity_poly.type
_entity_poly.pdbx_seq_one_letter_code
_entity_poly.pdbx_strand_id
1 'polypeptide(L)'
;MSQEIIKFLTAGNVDDGKSTLIGRLLFDTNSLFLDQIEEVKNSTSKDFDQELDFSLFLDGLTSERSQKITIDVAYRYFSYLDKKFIIADSPGHEQYTRNMAVGASNSDIIIILIDATKKHQAVGVQTLRHSYIASLFGIKNVIVAVNKMDLVDYDYQIFDEIRKIYLEKTNSLDFEDVAFVPINARRGDNIVKKSEAIGWYRGKTLIECLLETKPINHLQQQVRLQIQNLVKYKDQRYYQAFLSSGTFKIDDELVVFPNKDKVKIKKIIHSAKDVKKAQSNQSIAISFDKEIDLDRGAVLCNLDNQAYFANHFVANLIWFSKDNFNLRNSQELLININHNYLRVKINKINYVIDVYDLINLGNDRNYQAQEINLNQIANVEINLASQVAFDLFDCNKYTGSFLLIDNNTNETLGCGIIENFLKMQDPQKTKQDEFLFELSQLLKKYFGDKNIDFSI
;
A
#
# COMPACT_ATOMS: atom_id res chain seq x y z
N MET A 1 14.19 0.98 -24.50
CA MET A 1 14.23 0.39 -23.15
C MET A 1 13.47 1.34 -22.25
N SER A 2 12.44 0.87 -21.55
CA SER A 2 11.69 1.71 -20.61
C SER A 2 12.61 2.10 -19.45
N GLN A 3 12.79 3.39 -19.19
CA GLN A 3 13.48 3.88 -18.00
C GLN A 3 12.78 3.33 -16.76
N GLU A 4 13.55 2.77 -15.83
CA GLU A 4 13.04 2.26 -14.56
C GLU A 4 12.51 3.45 -13.72
N ILE A 5 11.25 3.35 -13.30
CA ILE A 5 10.59 4.35 -12.46
C ILE A 5 10.58 3.83 -11.03
N ILE A 6 11.12 4.60 -10.10
CA ILE A 6 11.11 4.31 -8.67
C ILE A 6 10.08 5.20 -8.01
N LYS A 7 9.11 4.61 -7.31
CA LYS A 7 8.07 5.34 -6.58
C LYS A 7 8.30 5.19 -5.10
N PHE A 8 8.40 6.31 -4.38
CA PHE A 8 8.57 6.27 -2.93
C PHE A 8 7.69 7.28 -2.21
N LEU A 9 7.27 6.89 -1.02
CA LEU A 9 6.49 7.69 -0.09
C LEU A 9 7.40 8.28 0.98
N THR A 10 7.17 9.52 1.38
CA THR A 10 7.80 10.09 2.57
C THR A 10 6.81 10.19 3.72
N ALA A 11 7.24 9.77 4.91
CA ALA A 11 6.42 9.80 6.12
C ALA A 11 7.29 10.07 7.35
N GLY A 12 6.67 10.44 8.45
CA GLY A 12 7.37 10.91 9.67
C GLY A 12 6.48 11.85 10.47
N ASN A 13 6.88 12.21 11.69
CA ASN A 13 6.08 13.09 12.52
C ASN A 13 6.06 14.53 11.97
N VAL A 14 5.20 15.37 12.55
CA VAL A 14 5.26 16.82 12.35
C VAL A 14 6.65 17.33 12.80
N ASP A 15 7.23 18.21 11.98
CA ASP A 15 8.55 18.83 12.17
C ASP A 15 9.78 17.92 12.07
N ASP A 16 9.64 16.67 11.64
CA ASP A 16 10.79 15.78 11.40
C ASP A 16 11.61 16.15 10.14
N GLY A 17 11.19 17.19 9.40
CA GLY A 17 11.92 17.75 8.25
C GLY A 17 11.62 17.10 6.90
N LYS A 18 10.42 16.52 6.71
CA LYS A 18 9.98 15.90 5.45
C LYS A 18 10.07 16.85 4.26
N SER A 19 9.47 18.02 4.39
CA SER A 19 9.45 19.04 3.34
C SER A 19 10.88 19.52 3.03
N THR A 20 11.70 19.77 4.06
CA THR A 20 13.11 20.12 3.87
C THR A 20 13.87 19.04 3.10
N LEU A 21 13.67 17.76 3.41
CA LEU A 21 14.32 16.66 2.70
C LEU A 21 13.90 16.60 1.23
N ILE A 22 12.60 16.69 0.94
CA ILE A 22 12.10 16.66 -0.44
C ILE A 22 12.67 17.85 -1.22
N GLY A 23 12.60 19.07 -0.67
CA GLY A 23 13.16 20.25 -1.31
C GLY A 23 14.65 20.12 -1.57
N ARG A 24 15.39 19.55 -0.60
CA ARG A 24 16.82 19.30 -0.74
C ARG A 24 17.15 18.26 -1.81
N LEU A 25 16.39 17.16 -1.87
CA LEU A 25 16.52 16.16 -2.93
C LEU A 25 16.33 16.79 -4.31
N LEU A 26 15.25 17.55 -4.51
CA LEU A 26 14.96 18.20 -5.79
C LEU A 26 16.06 19.19 -6.20
N PHE A 27 16.63 19.91 -5.23
CA PHE A 27 17.74 20.82 -5.45
C PHE A 27 19.04 20.07 -5.82
N ASP A 28 19.45 19.09 -5.01
CA ASP A 28 20.70 18.36 -5.22
C ASP A 28 20.69 17.49 -6.50
N THR A 29 19.50 17.12 -6.99
CA THR A 29 19.34 16.42 -8.29
C THR A 29 19.15 17.37 -9.47
N ASN A 30 19.36 18.68 -9.31
CA ASN A 30 19.18 19.70 -10.34
C ASN A 30 17.82 19.62 -11.05
N SER A 31 16.76 19.27 -10.32
CA SER A 31 15.42 19.07 -10.87
C SER A 31 14.52 20.30 -10.74
N LEU A 32 15.02 21.35 -10.09
CA LEU A 32 14.37 22.65 -9.96
C LEU A 32 14.85 23.62 -11.03
N PHE A 33 13.95 24.46 -11.54
CA PHE A 33 14.31 25.52 -12.49
C PHE A 33 15.04 26.67 -11.77
N LEU A 34 15.91 27.38 -12.48
CA LEU A 34 16.70 28.48 -11.91
C LEU A 34 15.80 29.55 -11.26
N ASP A 35 14.71 29.92 -11.92
CA ASP A 35 13.76 30.94 -11.44
C ASP A 35 13.11 30.54 -10.10
N GLN A 36 12.82 29.25 -9.91
CA GLN A 36 12.29 28.74 -8.63
C GLN A 36 13.32 28.82 -7.51
N ILE A 37 14.59 28.57 -7.83
CA ILE A 37 15.70 28.70 -6.88
C ILE A 37 15.89 30.16 -6.50
N GLU A 38 15.78 31.09 -7.45
CA GLU A 38 15.89 32.53 -7.20
C GLU A 38 14.72 33.06 -6.36
N GLU A 39 13.49 32.59 -6.60
CA GLU A 39 12.32 32.95 -5.79
C GLU A 39 12.52 32.55 -4.32
N VAL A 40 12.96 31.32 -4.06
CA VAL A 40 13.26 30.87 -2.68
C VAL A 40 14.43 31.64 -2.07
N LYS A 41 15.49 31.94 -2.83
CA LYS A 41 16.60 32.80 -2.36
C LYS A 41 16.11 34.17 -1.90
N ASN A 42 15.17 34.76 -2.62
CA ASN A 42 14.63 36.08 -2.33
C ASN A 42 13.64 36.06 -1.15
N SER A 43 12.91 34.95 -0.97
CA SER A 43 11.94 34.77 0.12
C SER A 43 12.55 34.24 1.42
N THR A 44 13.77 33.70 1.39
CA THR A 44 14.49 33.29 2.61
C THR A 44 14.87 34.55 3.40
N SER A 45 14.46 34.64 4.67
CA SER A 45 14.66 35.83 5.52
C SER A 45 16.14 36.21 5.62
N LYS A 46 16.47 37.49 5.36
CA LYS A 46 17.85 38.03 5.33
C LYS A 46 18.61 38.01 6.66
N ASP A 47 17.95 37.60 7.75
CA ASP A 47 18.46 37.74 9.12
C ASP A 47 19.20 36.50 9.67
N PHE A 48 19.34 35.42 8.89
CA PHE A 48 20.19 34.27 9.27
C PHE A 48 21.17 33.91 8.16
N ASP A 49 22.43 33.79 8.56
CA ASP A 49 23.59 33.50 7.71
C ASP A 49 23.40 32.24 6.83
N GLN A 50 23.38 32.43 5.51
CA GLN A 50 23.81 31.54 4.42
C GLN A 50 23.14 30.17 4.08
N GLU A 51 21.92 29.81 4.48
CA GLU A 51 21.32 28.55 3.98
C GLU A 51 19.90 28.71 3.42
N LEU A 52 19.69 28.22 2.19
CA LEU A 52 18.38 28.17 1.53
C LEU A 52 17.37 27.40 2.40
N ASP A 53 16.20 27.98 2.63
CA ASP A 53 15.10 27.24 3.25
C ASP A 53 14.42 26.35 2.20
N PHE A 54 14.82 25.07 2.17
CA PHE A 54 14.30 24.10 1.22
C PHE A 54 12.82 23.74 1.44
N SER A 55 12.22 24.02 2.60
CA SER A 55 10.78 23.78 2.79
C SER A 55 9.92 24.72 1.93
N LEU A 56 10.41 25.92 1.62
CA LEU A 56 9.68 26.91 0.81
C LEU A 56 9.37 26.41 -0.62
N PHE A 57 10.16 25.48 -1.17
CA PHE A 57 9.85 24.84 -2.45
C PHE A 57 8.54 24.04 -2.44
N LEU A 58 8.01 23.71 -1.27
CA LEU A 58 6.84 22.86 -1.09
C LEU A 58 5.65 23.62 -0.50
N ASP A 59 5.88 24.83 0.01
CA ASP A 59 4.87 25.63 0.69
C ASP A 59 3.75 26.16 -0.22
N GLY A 60 3.88 26.05 -1.56
CA GLY A 60 2.77 26.29 -2.49
C GLY A 60 1.50 25.50 -2.12
N LEU A 61 1.63 24.31 -1.53
CA LEU A 61 0.52 23.49 -1.01
C LEU A 61 0.10 23.86 0.42
N THR A 62 0.95 24.51 1.21
CA THR A 62 0.59 24.94 2.58
C THR A 62 -0.43 26.08 2.60
N SER A 63 -0.58 26.82 1.51
CA SER A 63 -1.66 27.80 1.35
C SER A 63 -3.08 27.17 1.45
N GLU A 64 -3.23 25.87 1.18
CA GLU A 64 -4.50 25.13 1.39
C GLU A 64 -4.81 24.89 2.88
N ARG A 65 -3.78 24.84 3.75
CA ARG A 65 -3.93 24.73 5.21
C ARG A 65 -4.63 25.95 5.80
N SER A 66 -4.33 27.15 5.29
CA SER A 66 -4.98 28.39 5.75
C SER A 66 -6.44 28.48 5.28
N GLN A 67 -6.79 27.75 4.22
CA GLN A 67 -8.13 27.73 3.62
C GLN A 67 -9.00 26.54 4.03
N LYS A 68 -8.53 25.66 4.93
CA LYS A 68 -9.24 24.42 5.35
C LYS A 68 -9.64 23.50 4.19
N ILE A 69 -8.86 23.47 3.11
CA ILE A 69 -9.05 22.53 1.99
C ILE A 69 -8.29 21.22 2.30
N THR A 70 -8.79 20.10 1.78
CA THR A 70 -8.14 18.79 1.87
C THR A 70 -6.82 18.82 1.10
N ILE A 71 -5.69 18.62 1.80
CA ILE A 71 -4.41 18.38 1.14
C ILE A 71 -4.46 16.94 0.61
N ASP A 72 -4.58 16.76 -0.71
CA ASP A 72 -4.38 15.45 -1.34
C ASP A 72 -2.90 15.05 -1.31
N VAL A 73 -2.58 13.79 -1.63
CA VAL A 73 -1.18 13.35 -1.79
C VAL A 73 -0.56 14.12 -2.95
N ALA A 74 0.50 14.88 -2.69
CA ALA A 74 1.22 15.60 -3.73
C ALA A 74 2.28 14.71 -4.37
N TYR A 75 2.31 14.67 -5.71
CA TYR A 75 3.31 13.93 -6.47
C TYR A 75 4.37 14.86 -7.03
N ARG A 76 5.65 14.57 -6.76
CA ARG A 76 6.80 15.26 -7.34
C ARG A 76 7.64 14.31 -8.18
N TYR A 77 8.32 14.85 -9.17
CA TYR A 77 9.08 14.08 -10.15
C TYR A 77 10.49 14.62 -10.24
N PHE A 78 11.46 13.71 -10.27
CA PHE A 78 12.85 14.08 -10.54
C PHE A 78 13.56 12.95 -11.29
N SER A 79 14.76 13.23 -11.79
CA SER A 79 15.60 12.23 -12.47
C SER A 79 17.02 12.29 -11.93
N TYR A 80 17.64 11.12 -11.80
CA TYR A 80 19.02 11.00 -11.34
C TYR A 80 19.65 9.73 -11.94
N LEU A 81 20.84 9.85 -12.53
CA LEU A 81 21.58 8.76 -13.19
C LEU A 81 20.68 7.87 -14.10
N ASP A 82 19.96 8.50 -15.03
CA ASP A 82 19.04 7.87 -15.99
C ASP A 82 17.81 7.14 -15.40
N LYS A 83 17.60 7.18 -14.08
CA LYS A 83 16.37 6.70 -13.43
C LYS A 83 15.41 7.85 -13.18
N LYS A 84 14.11 7.54 -13.23
CA LYS A 84 13.02 8.46 -12.92
C LYS A 84 12.46 8.15 -11.55
N PHE A 85 12.17 9.19 -10.78
CA PHE A 85 11.64 9.07 -9.44
C PHE A 85 10.30 9.78 -9.33
N ILE A 86 9.39 9.15 -8.59
CA ILE A 86 8.10 9.73 -8.20
C ILE A 86 8.06 9.76 -6.67
N ILE A 87 7.92 10.96 -6.10
CA ILE A 87 7.78 11.19 -4.67
C ILE A 87 6.30 11.37 -4.37
N ALA A 88 5.74 10.54 -3.50
CA ALA A 88 4.47 10.80 -2.85
C ALA A 88 4.73 11.54 -1.52
N ASP A 89 4.26 12.78 -1.42
CA ASP A 89 4.26 13.56 -0.19
C ASP A 89 2.89 13.44 0.47
N SER A 90 2.80 12.64 1.52
CA SER A 90 1.60 12.52 2.34
C SER A 90 1.77 13.33 3.63
N PRO A 91 0.83 14.23 3.97
CA PRO A 91 0.92 15.02 5.20
C PRO A 91 0.89 14.10 6.44
N GLY A 92 1.87 14.25 7.34
CA GLY A 92 2.09 13.32 8.47
C GLY A 92 1.24 13.55 9.73
N HIS A 93 0.07 14.18 9.62
CA HIS A 93 -0.83 14.38 10.77
C HIS A 93 -1.84 13.22 10.87
N GLU A 94 -2.28 12.89 12.09
CA GLU A 94 -3.15 11.74 12.36
C GLU A 94 -4.45 11.74 11.55
N GLN A 95 -4.97 12.93 11.23
CA GLN A 95 -6.17 13.13 10.41
C GLN A 95 -6.01 12.74 8.93
N TYR A 96 -4.80 12.39 8.48
CA TYR A 96 -4.47 12.13 7.07
C TYR A 96 -4.08 10.67 6.78
N THR A 97 -4.52 9.72 7.62
CA THR A 97 -4.35 8.27 7.37
C THR A 97 -4.87 7.86 5.99
N ARG A 98 -5.93 8.51 5.49
CA ARG A 98 -6.42 8.38 4.10
C ARG A 98 -5.34 8.68 3.06
N ASN A 99 -4.63 9.79 3.22
CA ASN A 99 -3.58 10.20 2.28
C ASN A 99 -2.39 9.26 2.36
N MET A 100 -2.05 8.79 3.56
CA MET A 100 -1.02 7.77 3.74
C MET A 100 -1.39 6.49 2.99
N ALA A 101 -2.63 6.01 3.08
CA ALA A 101 -3.10 4.84 2.35
C ALA A 101 -3.00 5.02 0.83
N VAL A 102 -3.42 6.19 0.32
CA VAL A 102 -3.31 6.54 -1.10
C VAL A 102 -1.85 6.57 -1.56
N GLY A 103 -0.97 7.22 -0.80
CA GLY A 103 0.46 7.28 -1.09
C GLY A 103 1.14 5.91 -1.03
N ALA A 104 0.79 5.10 -0.02
CA ALA A 104 1.38 3.79 0.20
C ALA A 104 0.96 2.79 -0.89
N SER A 105 -0.31 2.79 -1.30
CA SER A 105 -0.82 1.92 -2.36
C SER A 105 -0.14 2.10 -3.72
N ASN A 106 0.49 3.26 -3.95
CA ASN A 106 1.17 3.60 -5.21
C ASN A 106 2.70 3.66 -5.10
N SER A 107 3.27 3.28 -3.96
CA SER A 107 4.71 3.38 -3.69
C SER A 107 5.36 2.01 -3.53
N ASP A 108 6.61 1.90 -3.97
CA ASP A 108 7.42 0.68 -3.84
C ASP A 108 8.33 0.72 -2.59
N ILE A 109 8.59 1.94 -2.10
CA ILE A 109 9.51 2.24 -1.00
C ILE A 109 8.86 3.28 -0.08
N ILE A 110 9.15 3.21 1.21
CA ILE A 110 8.84 4.27 2.17
C ILE A 110 10.11 4.82 2.81
N ILE A 111 10.20 6.14 2.89
CA ILE A 111 11.20 6.86 3.66
C ILE A 111 10.53 7.35 4.95
N ILE A 112 10.94 6.79 6.08
CA ILE A 112 10.49 7.21 7.41
C ILE A 112 11.52 8.19 7.97
N LEU A 113 11.15 9.47 8.09
CA LEU A 113 11.99 10.49 8.71
C LEU A 113 11.77 10.50 10.22
N ILE A 114 12.87 10.52 10.95
CA ILE A 114 12.90 10.53 12.41
C ILE A 114 13.82 11.65 12.88
N ASP A 115 13.32 12.53 13.73
CA ASP A 115 14.11 13.60 14.34
C ASP A 115 15.02 13.06 15.47
N ALA A 116 16.34 13.13 15.28
CA ALA A 116 17.32 12.66 16.24
C ALA A 116 17.29 13.40 17.58
N THR A 117 16.84 14.66 17.60
CA THR A 117 16.77 15.48 18.83
C THR A 117 15.77 14.92 19.84
N LYS A 118 14.80 14.13 19.39
CA LYS A 118 13.79 13.47 20.24
C LYS A 118 14.34 12.22 20.95
N LYS A 119 15.54 11.75 20.60
CA LYS A 119 16.23 10.61 21.24
C LYS A 119 15.30 9.39 21.41
N HIS A 120 15.14 8.88 22.63
CA HIS A 120 14.27 7.73 22.94
C HIS A 120 12.79 7.92 22.55
N GLN A 121 12.29 9.15 22.41
CA GLN A 121 10.92 9.45 22.00
C GLN A 121 10.77 9.60 20.48
N ALA A 122 11.86 9.46 19.73
CA ALA A 122 11.85 9.70 18.29
C ALA A 122 10.96 8.70 17.54
N VAL A 123 10.87 7.45 18.02
CA VAL A 123 9.97 6.41 17.49
C VAL A 123 8.63 6.43 18.22
N GLY A 124 7.78 7.39 17.83
CA GLY A 124 6.44 7.61 18.40
C GLY A 124 5.28 6.97 17.62
N VAL A 125 4.06 7.32 18.01
CA VAL A 125 2.80 6.79 17.44
C VAL A 125 2.69 6.99 15.93
N GLN A 126 2.99 8.18 15.43
CA GLN A 126 2.83 8.44 13.99
C GLN A 126 3.88 7.68 13.17
N THR A 127 5.12 7.57 13.67
CA THR A 127 6.19 6.81 13.02
C THR A 127 5.80 5.34 12.83
N LEU A 128 5.25 4.72 13.88
CA LEU A 128 4.79 3.33 13.80
C LEU A 128 3.50 3.18 13.00
N ARG A 129 2.57 4.14 13.08
CA ARG A 129 1.36 4.13 12.26
C ARG A 129 1.70 4.15 10.78
N HIS A 130 2.62 5.02 10.36
CA HIS A 130 3.08 5.08 8.99
C HIS A 130 3.78 3.77 8.58
N SER A 131 4.59 3.21 9.46
CA SER A 131 5.27 1.93 9.21
C SER A 131 4.25 0.78 9.04
N TYR A 132 3.25 0.72 9.91
CA TYR A 132 2.20 -0.29 9.86
C TYR A 132 1.37 -0.17 8.56
N ILE A 133 0.95 1.04 8.19
CA ILE A 133 0.19 1.28 6.95
C ILE A 133 1.04 0.93 5.73
N ALA A 134 2.33 1.27 5.73
CA ALA A 134 3.23 0.92 4.64
C ALA A 134 3.34 -0.59 4.47
N SER A 135 3.56 -1.32 5.58
CA SER A 135 3.58 -2.78 5.59
C SER A 135 2.24 -3.36 5.11
N LEU A 136 1.12 -2.81 5.57
CA LEU A 136 -0.22 -3.22 5.16
C LEU A 136 -0.46 -3.08 3.65
N PHE A 137 0.05 -2.02 3.02
CA PHE A 137 -0.01 -1.85 1.56
C PHE A 137 1.14 -2.58 0.82
N GLY A 138 1.85 -3.46 1.52
CA GLY A 138 2.86 -4.36 0.97
C GLY A 138 4.14 -3.64 0.54
N ILE A 139 4.46 -2.48 1.14
CA ILE A 139 5.77 -1.86 1.00
C ILE A 139 6.73 -2.66 1.88
N LYS A 140 7.70 -3.31 1.24
CA LYS A 140 8.69 -4.16 1.92
C LYS A 140 10.04 -3.47 2.13
N ASN A 141 10.31 -2.44 1.34
CA ASN A 141 11.57 -1.68 1.38
C ASN A 141 11.36 -0.39 2.17
N VAL A 142 12.07 -0.28 3.28
CA VAL A 142 11.97 0.85 4.20
C VAL A 142 13.33 1.53 4.32
N ILE A 143 13.35 2.85 4.21
CA ILE A 143 14.52 3.66 4.53
C ILE A 143 14.20 4.56 5.70
N VAL A 144 14.85 4.33 6.83
CA VAL A 144 14.76 5.20 8.01
C VAL A 144 15.83 6.27 7.92
N ALA A 145 15.39 7.50 7.64
CA ALA A 145 16.23 8.68 7.57
C ALA A 145 16.25 9.38 8.93
N VAL A 146 17.33 9.16 9.70
CA VAL A 146 17.52 9.78 11.02
C VAL A 146 18.06 11.20 10.79
N ASN A 147 17.16 12.18 10.87
CA ASN A 147 17.38 13.56 10.48
C ASN A 147 17.80 14.43 11.68
N LYS A 148 18.28 15.65 11.38
CA LYS A 148 18.78 16.64 12.34
C LYS A 148 19.97 16.16 13.17
N MET A 149 20.84 15.34 12.56
CA MET A 149 22.04 14.83 13.22
C MET A 149 23.00 15.94 13.66
N ASP A 150 22.96 17.09 13.00
CA ASP A 150 23.71 18.28 13.39
C ASP A 150 23.32 18.84 14.75
N LEU A 151 22.06 18.71 15.15
CA LEU A 151 21.56 19.20 16.44
C LEU A 151 21.88 18.25 17.60
N VAL A 152 22.45 17.08 17.30
CA VAL A 152 22.92 16.09 18.27
C VAL A 152 24.40 15.78 18.08
N ASP A 153 25.15 16.76 17.56
CA ASP A 153 26.62 16.70 17.36
C ASP A 153 27.08 15.47 16.56
N TYR A 154 26.22 14.99 15.66
CA TYR A 154 26.41 13.78 14.86
C TYR A 154 26.72 12.53 15.70
N ASP A 155 26.14 12.41 16.89
CA ASP A 155 26.41 11.31 17.82
C ASP A 155 25.94 9.94 17.28
N TYR A 156 26.88 9.00 17.18
CA TYR A 156 26.61 7.61 16.79
C TYR A 156 25.70 6.88 17.77
N GLN A 157 25.83 7.12 19.08
CA GLN A 157 25.04 6.43 20.10
C GLN A 157 23.56 6.76 19.97
N ILE A 158 23.22 8.03 19.72
CA ILE A 158 21.84 8.47 19.49
C ILE A 158 21.27 7.81 18.23
N PHE A 159 22.05 7.76 17.15
CA PHE A 159 21.65 7.06 15.92
C PHE A 159 21.38 5.57 16.16
N ASP A 160 22.30 4.87 16.83
CA ASP A 160 22.18 3.43 17.08
C ASP A 160 21.04 3.10 18.05
N GLU A 161 20.76 3.96 19.03
CA GLU A 161 19.61 3.84 19.93
C GLU A 161 18.29 3.92 19.16
N ILE A 162 18.12 4.96 18.31
CA ILE A 162 16.93 5.11 17.46
C ILE A 162 16.76 3.91 16.54
N ARG A 163 17.86 3.44 15.94
CA ARG A 163 17.87 2.25 15.08
C ARG A 163 17.35 1.02 15.81
N LYS A 164 17.85 0.75 17.02
CA LYS A 164 17.43 -0.39 17.84
C LYS A 164 15.96 -0.32 18.22
N ILE A 165 15.50 0.84 18.70
CA ILE A 165 14.09 1.05 19.08
C ILE A 165 13.16 0.84 17.88
N TYR A 166 13.52 1.36 16.70
CA TYR A 166 12.71 1.19 15.51
C TYR A 166 12.60 -0.28 15.10
N LEU A 167 13.73 -1.00 15.04
CA LEU A 167 13.75 -2.42 14.69
C LEU A 167 12.96 -3.28 15.69
N GLU A 168 13.09 -3.00 16.98
CA GLU A 168 12.33 -3.71 18.02
C GLU A 168 10.82 -3.54 17.84
N LYS A 169 10.37 -2.30 17.59
CA LYS A 169 8.95 -1.97 17.45
C LYS A 169 8.33 -2.36 16.11
N THR A 170 9.15 -2.66 15.10
CA THR A 170 8.68 -3.02 13.75
C THR A 170 8.98 -4.46 13.36
N ASN A 171 9.44 -5.28 14.31
CA ASN A 171 9.83 -6.68 14.07
C ASN A 171 8.69 -7.59 13.59
N SER A 172 7.44 -7.23 13.87
CA SER A 172 6.24 -7.96 13.46
C SER A 172 5.69 -7.54 12.10
N LEU A 173 6.26 -6.50 11.49
CA LEU A 173 5.86 -6.00 10.18
C LEU A 173 6.57 -6.79 9.06
N ASP A 174 5.90 -6.95 7.92
CA ASP A 174 6.44 -7.66 6.74
C ASP A 174 7.43 -6.78 5.94
N PHE A 175 8.47 -6.29 6.62
CA PHE A 175 9.58 -5.58 5.99
C PHE A 175 10.71 -6.55 5.68
N GLU A 176 11.17 -6.55 4.42
CA GLU A 176 12.31 -7.37 3.98
C GLU A 176 13.63 -6.63 4.19
N ASP A 177 13.68 -5.36 3.82
CA ASP A 177 14.88 -4.52 3.88
C ASP A 177 14.59 -3.21 4.60
N VAL A 178 15.22 -3.00 5.76
CA VAL A 178 15.17 -1.75 6.53
C VAL A 178 16.57 -1.10 6.56
N ALA A 179 16.77 -0.09 5.71
CA ALA A 179 18.00 0.69 5.66
C ALA A 179 17.94 1.88 6.63
N PHE A 180 19.06 2.19 7.29
CA PHE A 180 19.17 3.36 8.15
C PHE A 180 20.23 4.32 7.61
N VAL A 181 19.85 5.58 7.45
CA VAL A 181 20.72 6.64 6.94
C VAL A 181 20.68 7.83 7.91
N PRO A 182 21.79 8.18 8.58
CA PRO A 182 21.90 9.42 9.35
C PRO A 182 22.07 10.57 8.37
N ILE A 183 21.15 11.54 8.41
CA ILE A 183 21.12 12.66 7.46
C ILE A 183 21.03 14.02 8.17
N ASN A 184 21.37 15.05 7.40
CA ASN A 184 20.95 16.42 7.68
C ASN A 184 20.22 16.94 6.44
N ALA A 185 18.88 17.00 6.49
CA ALA A 185 18.04 17.47 5.39
C ALA A 185 18.36 18.91 4.96
N ARG A 186 18.82 19.76 5.88
CA ARG A 186 19.15 21.16 5.61
C ARG A 186 20.48 21.29 4.88
N ARG A 187 21.52 20.56 5.34
CA ARG A 187 22.88 20.63 4.79
C ARG A 187 23.17 19.68 3.64
N GLY A 188 22.35 18.65 3.44
CA GLY A 188 22.52 17.65 2.40
C GLY A 188 23.38 16.44 2.81
N ASP A 189 23.73 16.32 4.10
CA ASP A 189 24.57 15.25 4.59
C ASP A 189 23.92 13.88 4.36
N ASN A 190 24.64 12.99 3.65
CA ASN A 190 24.22 11.63 3.30
C ASN A 190 22.91 11.54 2.49
N ILE A 191 22.45 12.62 1.86
CA ILE A 191 21.26 12.61 0.99
C ILE A 191 21.65 12.13 -0.41
N VAL A 192 22.37 12.97 -1.16
CA VAL A 192 22.93 12.61 -2.48
C VAL A 192 24.41 12.27 -2.35
N LYS A 193 25.16 13.08 -1.58
CA LYS A 193 26.59 12.93 -1.35
C LYS A 193 26.87 12.42 0.06
N LYS A 194 27.95 11.65 0.23
CA LYS A 194 28.40 11.24 1.57
C LYS A 194 28.87 12.45 2.35
N SER A 195 28.54 12.49 3.63
CA SER A 195 28.96 13.55 4.54
C SER A 195 30.36 13.30 5.08
N GLU A 196 31.18 14.35 5.12
CA GLU A 196 32.45 14.34 5.86
C GLU A 196 32.23 14.56 7.36
N ALA A 197 31.15 15.25 7.75
CA ALA A 197 30.80 15.53 9.15
C ALA A 197 30.39 14.25 9.90
N ILE A 198 29.73 13.30 9.22
CA ILE A 198 29.31 12.02 9.79
C ILE A 198 30.37 10.94 9.50
N GLY A 199 31.61 11.18 9.95
CA GLY A 199 32.78 10.36 9.58
C GLY A 199 32.71 8.89 10.00
N TRP A 200 31.88 8.53 10.98
CA TRP A 200 31.65 7.16 11.42
C TRP A 200 30.68 6.39 10.50
N TYR A 201 29.85 7.07 9.71
CA TYR A 201 28.89 6.40 8.85
C TYR A 201 29.56 5.91 7.55
N ARG A 202 29.62 4.60 7.36
CA ARG A 202 30.20 3.95 6.16
C ARG A 202 29.14 3.40 5.21
N GLY A 203 27.86 3.56 5.55
CA GLY A 203 26.73 3.10 4.75
C GLY A 203 26.54 3.89 3.45
N LYS A 204 25.37 3.69 2.86
CA LYS A 204 24.96 4.28 1.59
C LYS A 204 24.23 5.60 1.83
N THR A 205 24.32 6.52 0.89
CA THR A 205 23.49 7.73 0.94
C THR A 205 22.02 7.38 0.70
N LEU A 206 21.12 8.30 1.01
CA LEU A 206 19.69 8.12 0.78
C LEU A 206 19.38 7.79 -0.68
N ILE A 207 20.01 8.50 -1.63
CA ILE A 207 19.81 8.25 -3.06
C ILE A 207 20.39 6.91 -3.50
N GLU A 208 21.53 6.50 -2.94
CA GLU A 208 22.13 5.18 -3.22
C GLU A 208 21.20 4.05 -2.75
N CYS A 209 20.61 4.18 -1.55
CA CYS A 209 19.59 3.24 -1.08
C CYS A 209 18.40 3.16 -2.04
N LEU A 210 17.87 4.31 -2.49
CA LEU A 210 16.75 4.33 -3.44
C LEU A 210 17.11 3.70 -4.79
N LEU A 211 18.34 3.88 -5.28
CA LEU A 211 18.78 3.36 -6.58
C LEU A 211 18.94 1.83 -6.60
N GLU A 212 19.33 1.25 -5.47
CA GLU A 212 19.57 -0.18 -5.33
C GLU A 212 18.31 -1.00 -5.07
N THR A 213 17.29 -0.36 -4.50
CA THR A 213 16.01 -1.02 -4.28
C THR A 213 15.41 -1.45 -5.61
N LYS A 214 15.31 -2.76 -5.80
CA LYS A 214 14.69 -3.33 -7.00
C LYS A 214 13.18 -3.25 -6.84
N PRO A 215 12.43 -2.72 -7.82
CA PRO A 215 10.99 -2.84 -7.82
C PRO A 215 10.62 -4.33 -7.79
N ILE A 216 9.82 -4.71 -6.81
CA ILE A 216 9.42 -6.09 -6.56
C ILE A 216 8.56 -6.57 -7.75
N ASN A 217 9.16 -7.39 -8.61
CA ASN A 217 8.58 -7.79 -9.90
C ASN A 217 7.73 -9.08 -9.80
N HIS A 218 7.10 -9.35 -8.65
CA HIS A 218 6.29 -10.56 -8.43
C HIS A 218 5.04 -10.65 -9.33
N LEU A 219 4.67 -9.55 -9.99
CA LEU A 219 3.44 -9.43 -10.79
C LEU A 219 3.54 -10.06 -12.19
N GLN A 220 4.70 -10.55 -12.64
CA GLN A 220 4.85 -10.98 -14.04
C GLN A 220 4.14 -12.30 -14.40
N GLN A 221 3.75 -13.11 -13.40
CA GLN A 221 3.20 -14.44 -13.65
C GLN A 221 1.67 -14.51 -13.57
N GLN A 222 1.03 -13.64 -12.79
CA GLN A 222 -0.43 -13.65 -12.62
C GLN A 222 -1.08 -12.65 -13.57
N VAL A 223 -1.68 -13.15 -14.65
CA VAL A 223 -2.47 -12.32 -15.56
C VAL A 223 -3.76 -11.89 -14.87
N ARG A 224 -3.99 -10.58 -14.81
CA ARG A 224 -5.31 -9.99 -14.49
C ARG A 224 -5.65 -8.96 -15.54
N LEU A 225 -6.53 -9.34 -16.46
CA LEU A 225 -7.01 -8.48 -17.52
C LEU A 225 -8.44 -8.06 -17.20
N GLN A 226 -8.65 -6.77 -16.93
CA GLN A 226 -9.94 -6.23 -16.51
C GLN A 226 -10.67 -5.61 -17.71
N ILE A 227 -11.85 -6.14 -18.04
CA ILE A 227 -12.66 -5.64 -19.16
C ILE A 227 -13.32 -4.31 -18.76
N GLN A 228 -13.20 -3.33 -19.64
CA GLN A 228 -13.78 -2.00 -19.49
C GLN A 228 -14.90 -1.74 -20.48
N ASN A 229 -14.75 -2.23 -21.72
CA ASN A 229 -15.71 -1.97 -22.79
C ASN A 229 -15.66 -3.05 -23.88
N LEU A 230 -16.76 -3.19 -24.63
CA LEU A 230 -16.88 -4.03 -25.81
C LEU A 230 -17.11 -3.15 -27.04
N VAL A 231 -16.26 -3.31 -28.06
CA VAL A 231 -16.38 -2.61 -29.34
C VAL A 231 -16.60 -3.63 -30.45
N LYS A 232 -17.59 -3.38 -31.32
CA LYS A 232 -17.81 -4.14 -32.55
C LYS A 232 -17.26 -3.37 -33.74
N TYR A 233 -16.40 -4.01 -34.53
CA TYR A 233 -15.83 -3.43 -35.75
C TYR A 233 -15.74 -4.50 -36.85
N LYS A 234 -16.36 -4.24 -38.02
CA LYS A 234 -16.43 -5.18 -39.16
C LYS A 234 -16.86 -6.59 -38.73
N ASP A 235 -17.96 -6.67 -37.98
CA ASP A 235 -18.52 -7.90 -37.42
C ASP A 235 -17.59 -8.72 -36.50
N GLN A 236 -16.52 -8.10 -35.99
CA GLN A 236 -15.66 -8.69 -34.97
C GLN A 236 -15.77 -7.94 -33.65
N ARG A 237 -15.74 -8.70 -32.55
CA ARG A 237 -15.71 -8.16 -31.19
C ARG A 237 -14.29 -7.92 -30.71
N TYR A 238 -14.07 -6.73 -30.17
CA TYR A 238 -12.85 -6.33 -29.49
C TYR A 238 -13.19 -5.88 -28.07
N TYR A 239 -12.56 -6.49 -27.09
CA TYR A 239 -12.72 -6.14 -25.69
C TYR A 239 -11.61 -5.18 -25.31
N GLN A 240 -11.97 -3.95 -24.94
CA GLN A 240 -11.04 -2.96 -24.42
C GLN A 240 -10.83 -3.25 -22.93
N ALA A 241 -9.57 -3.37 -22.54
CA ALA A 241 -9.21 -3.86 -21.22
C ALA A 241 -7.88 -3.25 -20.74
N PHE A 242 -7.71 -3.25 -19.42
CA PHE A 242 -6.45 -2.91 -18.79
C PHE A 242 -5.81 -4.17 -18.22
N LEU A 243 -4.57 -4.44 -18.63
CA LEU A 243 -3.77 -5.54 -18.10
C LEU A 243 -3.07 -5.06 -16.83
N SER A 244 -3.67 -5.30 -15.66
CA SER A 244 -3.12 -4.81 -14.40
C SER A 244 -1.87 -5.57 -13.96
N SER A 245 -1.81 -6.87 -14.26
CA SER A 245 -0.67 -7.74 -13.90
C SER A 245 -0.49 -8.86 -14.91
N GLY A 246 0.71 -9.45 -14.93
CA GLY A 246 1.08 -10.57 -15.78
C GLY A 246 1.53 -10.17 -17.18
N THR A 247 1.94 -11.19 -17.94
CA THR A 247 2.18 -11.06 -19.38
C THR A 247 1.54 -12.24 -20.10
N PHE A 248 1.07 -12.01 -21.32
CA PHE A 248 0.53 -13.07 -22.17
C PHE A 248 0.80 -12.74 -23.63
N LYS A 249 0.68 -13.76 -24.48
CA LYS A 249 0.83 -13.67 -25.93
C LYS A 249 -0.41 -14.22 -26.64
N ILE A 250 -0.45 -13.99 -27.95
CA ILE A 250 -1.40 -14.68 -28.83
C ILE A 250 -1.27 -16.18 -28.61
N ASP A 251 -2.40 -16.88 -28.70
CA ASP A 251 -2.59 -18.30 -28.43
C ASP A 251 -2.55 -18.75 -26.97
N ASP A 252 -2.26 -17.86 -26.01
CA ASP A 252 -2.42 -18.22 -24.60
C ASP A 252 -3.91 -18.43 -24.25
N GLU A 253 -4.17 -19.36 -23.33
CA GLU A 253 -5.51 -19.62 -22.81
C GLU A 253 -5.74 -18.89 -21.48
N LEU A 254 -6.91 -18.27 -21.34
CA LEU A 254 -7.35 -17.58 -20.14
C LEU A 254 -8.72 -18.10 -19.70
N VAL A 255 -9.01 -17.99 -18.41
CA VAL A 255 -10.36 -18.19 -17.86
C VAL A 255 -10.99 -16.84 -17.57
N VAL A 256 -12.28 -16.72 -17.86
CA VAL A 256 -13.03 -15.47 -17.71
C VAL A 256 -14.00 -15.56 -16.54
N PHE A 257 -13.96 -14.59 -15.62
CA PHE A 257 -14.97 -14.42 -14.59
C PHE A 257 -15.95 -13.30 -14.97
N PRO A 258 -17.26 -13.45 -14.68
CA PRO A 258 -17.86 -14.47 -13.79
C PRO A 258 -18.19 -15.82 -14.45
N ASN A 259 -18.23 -15.91 -15.79
CA ASN A 259 -18.80 -17.07 -16.51
C ASN A 259 -17.99 -18.38 -16.38
N LYS A 260 -16.72 -18.29 -15.98
CA LYS A 260 -15.73 -19.38 -15.93
C LYS A 260 -15.44 -20.04 -17.29
N ASP A 261 -15.74 -19.34 -18.38
CA ASP A 261 -15.41 -19.78 -19.72
C ASP A 261 -13.89 -19.76 -19.94
N LYS A 262 -13.38 -20.79 -20.62
CA LYS A 262 -12.02 -20.77 -21.18
C LYS A 262 -12.04 -20.13 -22.57
N VAL A 263 -11.10 -19.25 -22.83
CA VAL A 263 -10.91 -18.58 -24.13
C VAL A 263 -9.45 -18.59 -24.53
N LYS A 264 -9.21 -18.60 -25.83
CA LYS A 264 -7.87 -18.50 -26.41
C LYS A 264 -7.68 -17.15 -27.09
N ILE A 265 -6.55 -16.50 -26.84
CA ILE A 265 -6.27 -15.16 -27.35
C ILE A 265 -5.98 -15.24 -28.85
N LYS A 266 -6.80 -14.55 -29.66
CA LYS A 266 -6.66 -14.50 -31.11
C LYS A 266 -5.87 -13.29 -31.59
N LYS A 267 -6.12 -12.12 -30.99
CA LYS A 267 -5.49 -10.87 -31.41
C LYS A 267 -5.33 -9.91 -30.24
N ILE A 268 -4.22 -9.18 -30.24
CA ILE A 268 -3.91 -8.14 -29.26
C ILE A 268 -3.56 -6.86 -30.02
N ILE A 269 -4.16 -5.74 -29.62
CA ILE A 269 -3.90 -4.41 -30.17
C ILE A 269 -3.47 -3.51 -29.02
N HIS A 270 -2.31 -2.88 -29.15
CA HIS A 270 -1.77 -1.90 -28.21
C HIS A 270 -1.29 -0.67 -28.99
N SER A 271 -1.66 0.53 -28.54
CA SER A 271 -1.34 1.79 -29.23
C SER A 271 -1.68 1.77 -30.74
N ALA A 272 -2.87 1.28 -31.07
CA ALA A 272 -3.37 1.11 -32.45
C ALA A 272 -2.51 0.22 -33.37
N LYS A 273 -1.67 -0.65 -32.80
CA LYS A 273 -0.85 -1.62 -33.54
C LYS A 273 -1.12 -3.03 -33.05
N ASP A 274 -1.12 -3.97 -33.99
CA ASP A 274 -1.18 -5.40 -33.68
C ASP A 274 0.13 -5.82 -33.02
N VAL A 275 0.02 -6.46 -31.85
CA VAL A 275 1.17 -6.94 -31.07
C VAL A 275 1.03 -8.42 -30.77
N LYS A 276 2.15 -9.14 -30.65
CA LYS A 276 2.16 -10.57 -30.34
C LYS A 276 2.09 -10.87 -28.84
N LYS A 277 2.44 -9.89 -28.00
CA LYS A 277 2.55 -10.02 -26.55
C LYS A 277 2.06 -8.73 -25.87
N ALA A 278 1.36 -8.88 -24.76
CA ALA A 278 0.98 -7.81 -23.85
C ALA A 278 1.73 -7.95 -22.52
N GLN A 279 1.90 -6.82 -21.82
CA GLN A 279 2.57 -6.72 -20.53
C GLN A 279 1.70 -5.92 -19.57
N SER A 280 1.88 -6.13 -18.26
CA SER A 280 1.23 -5.34 -17.21
C SER A 280 1.35 -3.82 -17.43
N ASN A 281 0.37 -3.07 -16.93
CA ASN A 281 0.20 -1.63 -17.09
C ASN A 281 -0.04 -1.18 -18.55
N GLN A 282 -0.65 -2.02 -19.37
CA GLN A 282 -1.03 -1.68 -20.75
C GLN A 282 -2.56 -1.67 -20.91
N SER A 283 -3.06 -0.61 -21.55
CA SER A 283 -4.41 -0.57 -22.09
C SER A 283 -4.41 -1.19 -23.48
N ILE A 284 -5.20 -2.24 -23.68
CA ILE A 284 -5.20 -3.03 -24.91
C ILE A 284 -6.63 -3.24 -25.42
N ALA A 285 -6.75 -3.59 -26.69
CA ALA A 285 -7.94 -4.24 -27.22
C ALA A 285 -7.60 -5.68 -27.60
N ILE A 286 -8.44 -6.64 -27.21
CA ILE A 286 -8.21 -8.07 -27.40
C ILE A 286 -9.39 -8.72 -28.11
N SER A 287 -9.15 -9.77 -28.88
CA SER A 287 -10.20 -10.68 -29.36
C SER A 287 -9.85 -12.13 -29.09
N PHE A 288 -10.87 -12.97 -29.00
CA PHE A 288 -10.76 -14.38 -28.67
C PHE A 288 -11.09 -15.29 -29.85
N ASP A 289 -10.87 -16.58 -29.67
CA ASP A 289 -11.23 -17.66 -30.60
C ASP A 289 -12.74 -17.84 -30.77
N LYS A 290 -13.53 -17.45 -29.75
CA LYS A 290 -15.00 -17.46 -29.76
C LYS A 290 -15.58 -16.13 -29.28
N GLU A 291 -16.82 -15.85 -29.70
CA GLU A 291 -17.58 -14.72 -29.15
C GLU A 291 -18.12 -15.07 -27.76
N ILE A 292 -17.87 -14.17 -26.80
CA ILE A 292 -18.41 -14.28 -25.44
C ILE A 292 -19.04 -12.95 -25.03
N ASP A 293 -20.12 -13.00 -24.26
CA ASP A 293 -20.73 -11.79 -23.72
C ASP A 293 -20.03 -11.45 -22.40
N LEU A 294 -19.31 -10.32 -22.41
CA LEU A 294 -18.57 -9.81 -21.26
C LEU A 294 -19.00 -8.39 -20.94
N ASP A 295 -19.38 -8.19 -19.69
CA ASP A 295 -19.69 -6.88 -19.14
C ASP A 295 -18.44 -6.25 -18.51
N ARG A 296 -18.54 -4.92 -18.27
CA ARG A 296 -17.55 -4.20 -17.48
C ARG A 296 -17.43 -4.82 -16.10
N GLY A 297 -16.19 -5.04 -15.63
CA GLY A 297 -15.93 -5.71 -14.35
C GLY A 297 -15.62 -7.21 -14.48
N ALA A 298 -15.78 -7.79 -15.68
CA ALA A 298 -15.23 -9.11 -15.98
C ALA A 298 -13.70 -9.10 -15.88
N VAL A 299 -13.15 -10.17 -15.30
CA VAL A 299 -11.70 -10.34 -15.10
C VAL A 299 -11.26 -11.62 -15.77
N LEU A 300 -10.21 -11.55 -16.60
CA LEU A 300 -9.56 -12.72 -17.16
C LEU A 300 -8.25 -13.00 -16.46
N CYS A 301 -7.94 -14.28 -16.27
CA CYS A 301 -6.72 -14.74 -15.59
C CYS A 301 -6.20 -16.06 -16.15
N ASN A 302 -4.99 -16.45 -15.77
CA ASN A 302 -4.41 -17.74 -16.15
C ASN A 302 -5.21 -18.91 -15.57
N LEU A 303 -5.14 -20.05 -16.25
CA LEU A 303 -5.77 -21.29 -15.81
C LEU A 303 -5.22 -21.84 -14.48
N ASP A 304 -3.91 -21.74 -14.27
CA ASP A 304 -3.23 -22.30 -13.10
C ASP A 304 -3.24 -21.36 -11.89
N ASN A 305 -3.51 -20.07 -12.11
CA ASN A 305 -3.47 -19.03 -11.08
C ASN A 305 -4.70 -18.12 -11.20
N GLN A 306 -5.86 -18.75 -11.02
CA GLN A 306 -7.16 -18.11 -11.15
C GLN A 306 -7.42 -17.14 -10.00
N ALA A 307 -8.11 -16.05 -10.29
CA ALA A 307 -8.67 -15.21 -9.25
C ALA A 307 -9.70 -16.01 -8.42
N TYR A 308 -9.83 -15.66 -7.15
CA TYR A 308 -10.91 -16.16 -6.33
C TYR A 308 -12.23 -15.57 -6.79
N PHE A 309 -13.29 -16.39 -6.81
CA PHE A 309 -14.62 -15.95 -7.18
C PHE A 309 -15.60 -16.30 -6.07
N ALA A 310 -15.82 -15.33 -5.19
CA ALA A 310 -16.63 -15.48 -3.99
C ALA A 310 -17.35 -14.17 -3.66
N ASN A 311 -18.31 -14.24 -2.74
CA ASN A 311 -19.03 -13.09 -2.21
C ASN A 311 -18.71 -12.85 -0.73
N HIS A 312 -17.65 -13.47 -0.21
CA HIS A 312 -17.26 -13.36 1.19
C HIS A 312 -15.74 -13.46 1.34
N PHE A 313 -15.17 -12.56 2.14
CA PHE A 313 -13.74 -12.53 2.41
C PHE A 313 -13.42 -11.82 3.73
N VAL A 314 -12.21 -12.03 4.22
CA VAL A 314 -11.62 -11.34 5.37
C VAL A 314 -10.65 -10.28 4.85
N ALA A 315 -10.72 -9.09 5.44
CA ALA A 315 -9.92 -7.96 5.01
C ALA A 315 -9.45 -7.10 6.17
N ASN A 316 -8.29 -6.48 6.00
CA ASN A 316 -7.91 -5.33 6.82
C ASN A 316 -8.49 -4.06 6.20
N LEU A 317 -9.27 -3.34 6.99
CA LEU A 317 -9.97 -2.12 6.64
C LEU A 317 -9.40 -0.95 7.41
N ILE A 318 -9.05 0.13 6.73
CA ILE A 318 -8.78 1.43 7.34
C ILE A 318 -10.03 2.28 7.22
N TRP A 319 -10.55 2.75 8.37
CA TRP A 319 -11.74 3.59 8.42
C TRP A 319 -11.37 5.08 8.33
N PHE A 320 -12.06 5.82 7.46
CA PHE A 320 -11.80 7.24 7.19
C PHE A 320 -12.93 8.17 7.62
N SER A 321 -14.09 7.63 7.98
CA SER A 321 -15.22 8.47 8.39
C SER A 321 -15.09 8.92 9.83
N LYS A 322 -15.56 10.15 10.11
CA LYS A 322 -15.73 10.66 11.49
C LYS A 322 -16.89 9.99 12.18
N ASP A 323 -17.88 9.53 11.40
CA ASP A 323 -18.97 8.73 11.91
C ASP A 323 -18.44 7.31 12.11
N ASN A 324 -18.46 6.88 13.37
CA ASN A 324 -17.95 5.56 13.75
C ASN A 324 -18.79 4.47 13.07
N PHE A 325 -18.12 3.47 12.51
CA PHE A 325 -18.82 2.27 12.10
C PHE A 325 -19.25 1.50 13.35
N ASN A 326 -20.52 1.11 13.44
CA ASN A 326 -21.03 0.26 14.52
C ASN A 326 -21.70 -0.98 13.93
N LEU A 327 -21.23 -2.16 14.35
CA LEU A 327 -21.67 -3.45 13.81
C LEU A 327 -23.15 -3.73 14.08
N ARG A 328 -23.70 -3.28 15.21
CA ARG A 328 -25.11 -3.50 15.59
C ARG A 328 -26.08 -2.69 14.75
N ASN A 329 -25.63 -1.54 14.26
CA ASN A 329 -26.41 -0.63 13.43
C ASN A 329 -25.88 -0.60 11.99
N SER A 330 -25.22 -1.68 11.54
CA SER A 330 -24.53 -1.72 10.26
C SER A 330 -25.49 -1.40 9.12
N GLN A 331 -25.29 -0.25 8.48
CA GLN A 331 -26.00 0.11 7.26
C GLN A 331 -25.45 -0.68 6.08
N GLU A 332 -26.26 -0.85 5.05
CA GLU A 332 -25.78 -1.38 3.77
C GLU A 332 -24.87 -0.33 3.11
N LEU A 333 -23.62 -0.72 2.84
CA LEU A 333 -22.64 0.14 2.20
C LEU A 333 -22.49 -0.26 0.73
N LEU A 334 -21.76 0.55 -0.02
CA LEU A 334 -21.23 0.18 -1.32
C LEU A 334 -19.75 -0.20 -1.19
N ILE A 335 -19.32 -1.15 -2.02
CA ILE A 335 -17.92 -1.52 -2.17
C ILE A 335 -17.52 -1.43 -3.64
N ASN A 336 -16.38 -0.82 -3.89
CA ASN A 336 -15.70 -0.90 -5.17
C ASN A 336 -14.55 -1.91 -5.07
N ILE A 337 -14.66 -2.99 -5.86
CA ILE A 337 -13.58 -3.95 -6.12
C ILE A 337 -13.37 -3.99 -7.63
N ASN A 338 -12.15 -3.69 -8.10
CA ASN A 338 -11.81 -3.61 -9.52
C ASN A 338 -12.66 -2.56 -10.28
N HIS A 339 -13.58 -3.03 -11.12
CA HIS A 339 -14.55 -2.20 -11.84
C HIS A 339 -16.00 -2.51 -11.42
N ASN A 340 -16.19 -3.27 -10.33
CA ASN A 340 -17.50 -3.66 -9.82
C ASN A 340 -17.88 -2.76 -8.63
N TYR A 341 -19.11 -2.26 -8.65
CA TYR A 341 -19.74 -1.58 -7.52
C TYR A 341 -20.87 -2.46 -6.99
N LEU A 342 -20.75 -2.91 -5.76
CA LEU A 342 -21.71 -3.81 -5.15
C LEU A 342 -22.19 -3.29 -3.81
N ARG A 343 -23.38 -3.73 -3.41
CA ARG A 343 -23.81 -3.62 -2.02
C ARG A 343 -23.03 -4.59 -1.14
N VAL A 344 -22.74 -4.16 0.07
CA VAL A 344 -21.90 -4.89 1.01
C VAL A 344 -22.37 -4.70 2.45
N LYS A 345 -22.10 -5.70 3.28
CA LYS A 345 -22.20 -5.60 4.74
C LYS A 345 -20.92 -6.11 5.38
N ILE A 346 -20.49 -5.43 6.45
CA ILE A 346 -19.48 -5.95 7.36
C ILE A 346 -20.23 -6.76 8.40
N ASN A 347 -20.00 -8.07 8.44
CA ASN A 347 -20.73 -8.97 9.32
C ASN A 347 -20.07 -9.16 10.69
N LYS A 348 -18.75 -8.96 10.74
CA LYS A 348 -17.96 -9.18 11.94
C LYS A 348 -16.72 -8.32 11.92
N ILE A 349 -16.36 -7.81 13.10
CA ILE A 349 -15.06 -7.21 13.38
C ILE A 349 -14.31 -8.25 14.19
N ASN A 350 -13.26 -8.83 13.59
CA ASN A 350 -12.43 -9.82 14.27
C ASN A 350 -11.61 -9.15 15.37
N TYR A 351 -10.98 -8.02 15.02
CA TYR A 351 -10.26 -7.17 15.95
C TYR A 351 -10.01 -5.79 15.36
N VAL A 352 -9.72 -4.84 16.24
CA VAL A 352 -9.21 -3.50 15.88
C VAL A 352 -7.77 -3.39 16.35
N ILE A 353 -6.91 -2.90 15.47
CA ILE A 353 -5.52 -2.59 15.75
C ILE A 353 -5.45 -1.18 16.29
N ASP A 354 -5.06 -1.04 17.55
CA ASP A 354 -4.67 0.24 18.11
C ASP A 354 -3.14 0.37 18.05
N VAL A 355 -2.67 1.31 17.22
CA VAL A 355 -1.24 1.60 17.10
C VAL A 355 -0.65 2.13 18.41
N TYR A 356 -1.46 2.75 19.28
CA TYR A 356 -1.05 3.16 20.61
C TYR A 356 -0.81 1.94 21.53
N ASP A 357 -1.65 0.91 21.43
CA ASP A 357 -1.46 -0.32 22.21
C ASP A 357 -0.26 -1.14 21.72
N LEU A 358 0.01 -1.15 20.41
CA LEU A 358 1.24 -1.72 19.84
C LEU A 358 2.51 -1.10 20.46
N ILE A 359 2.46 0.17 20.89
CA ILE A 359 3.60 0.89 21.47
C ILE A 359 3.82 0.57 22.94
N ASN A 360 2.73 0.44 23.69
CA ASN A 360 2.78 0.49 25.14
C ASN A 360 2.58 -0.88 25.79
N LEU A 361 1.95 -1.84 25.09
CA LEU A 361 1.46 -3.09 25.69
C LEU A 361 1.90 -4.36 24.94
N GLY A 362 2.60 -4.24 23.81
CA GLY A 362 3.07 -5.36 22.98
C GLY A 362 2.01 -5.91 22.01
N ASN A 363 2.41 -6.87 21.15
CA ASN A 363 1.62 -7.40 20.02
C ASN A 363 0.34 -8.18 20.38
N ASP A 364 -0.02 -8.28 21.66
CA ASP A 364 -0.85 -9.37 22.16
C ASP A 364 -2.34 -9.05 22.37
N ARG A 365 -2.82 -7.86 21.95
CA ARG A 365 -4.19 -7.44 22.26
C ARG A 365 -4.94 -6.82 21.09
N ASN A 366 -5.29 -7.70 20.18
CA ASN A 366 -6.44 -7.56 19.29
C ASN A 366 -7.72 -7.72 20.13
N TYR A 367 -8.47 -6.64 20.38
CA TYR A 367 -9.74 -6.73 21.11
C TYR A 367 -10.91 -6.88 20.14
N GLN A 368 -11.87 -7.73 20.49
CA GLN A 368 -13.14 -7.83 19.78
C GLN A 368 -13.93 -6.54 19.98
N ALA A 369 -13.85 -5.65 18.98
CA ALA A 369 -14.58 -4.40 18.98
C ALA A 369 -15.96 -4.58 18.34
N GLN A 370 -16.90 -3.74 18.76
CA GLN A 370 -18.21 -3.58 18.09
C GLN A 370 -18.24 -2.35 17.18
N GLU A 371 -17.18 -1.53 17.23
CA GLU A 371 -17.08 -0.27 16.53
C GLU A 371 -15.69 -0.09 15.90
N ILE A 372 -15.63 0.69 14.83
CA ILE A 372 -14.39 1.14 14.19
C ILE A 372 -14.44 2.66 14.15
N ASN A 373 -13.47 3.30 14.79
CA ASN A 373 -13.36 4.75 14.86
C ASN A 373 -12.51 5.30 13.71
N LEU A 374 -12.56 6.63 13.52
CA LEU A 374 -11.73 7.35 12.55
C LEU A 374 -10.25 6.93 12.65
N ASN A 375 -9.65 6.60 11.50
CA ASN A 375 -8.26 6.19 11.31
C ASN A 375 -7.85 4.88 12.00
N GLN A 376 -8.78 4.13 12.57
CA GLN A 376 -8.50 2.79 13.06
C GLN A 376 -8.39 1.80 11.91
N ILE A 377 -7.56 0.79 12.13
CA ILE A 377 -7.40 -0.34 11.22
C ILE A 377 -8.09 -1.53 11.88
N ALA A 378 -8.96 -2.21 11.17
CA ALA A 378 -9.74 -3.31 11.68
C ALA A 378 -9.65 -4.52 10.74
N ASN A 379 -9.53 -5.70 11.30
CA ASN A 379 -9.73 -6.93 10.55
C ASN A 379 -11.22 -7.28 10.57
N VAL A 380 -11.82 -7.39 9.39
CA VAL A 380 -13.27 -7.50 9.22
C VAL A 380 -13.64 -8.62 8.27
N GLU A 381 -14.79 -9.23 8.51
CA GLU A 381 -15.42 -10.17 7.58
C GLU A 381 -16.49 -9.45 6.76
N ILE A 382 -16.38 -9.52 5.43
CA ILE A 382 -17.18 -8.76 4.48
C ILE A 382 -18.05 -9.69 3.64
N ASN A 383 -19.34 -9.37 3.49
CA ASN A 383 -20.29 -10.06 2.63
C ASN A 383 -20.76 -9.15 1.48
N LEU A 384 -20.49 -9.59 0.26
CA LEU A 384 -20.94 -8.97 -0.98
C LEU A 384 -22.34 -9.47 -1.37
N ALA A 385 -23.12 -8.61 -2.01
CA ALA A 385 -24.42 -8.99 -2.58
C ALA A 385 -24.33 -10.00 -3.73
N SER A 386 -23.18 -10.09 -4.43
CA SER A 386 -22.93 -11.06 -5.49
C SER A 386 -21.45 -11.49 -5.50
N GLN A 387 -21.14 -12.59 -6.20
CA GLN A 387 -19.77 -13.07 -6.34
C GLN A 387 -18.95 -12.16 -7.26
N VAL A 388 -17.72 -11.86 -6.86
CA VAL A 388 -16.77 -11.05 -7.65
C VAL A 388 -15.43 -11.76 -7.71
N ALA A 389 -14.72 -11.55 -8.82
CA ALA A 389 -13.35 -11.99 -8.98
C ALA A 389 -12.41 -11.05 -8.22
N PHE A 390 -11.62 -11.60 -7.29
CA PHE A 390 -10.64 -10.87 -6.51
C PHE A 390 -9.44 -11.76 -6.18
N ASP A 391 -8.39 -11.15 -5.64
CA ASP A 391 -7.20 -11.85 -5.16
C ASP A 391 -6.95 -11.55 -3.69
N LEU A 392 -6.07 -12.35 -3.08
CA LEU A 392 -5.42 -11.91 -1.86
C LEU A 392 -4.41 -10.82 -2.22
N PHE A 393 -4.30 -9.79 -1.40
CA PHE A 393 -3.47 -8.62 -1.67
C PHE A 393 -1.99 -9.00 -1.87
N ASP A 394 -1.47 -9.94 -1.08
CA ASP A 394 -0.10 -10.45 -1.19
C ASP A 394 0.16 -11.20 -2.50
N CYS A 395 -0.89 -11.79 -3.09
CA CYS A 395 -0.81 -12.43 -4.39
C CYS A 395 -0.90 -11.40 -5.51
N ASN A 396 -1.85 -10.47 -5.42
CA ASN A 396 -2.08 -9.44 -6.42
C ASN A 396 -2.69 -8.16 -5.83
N LYS A 397 -1.87 -7.12 -5.71
CA LYS A 397 -2.29 -5.84 -5.13
C LYS A 397 -3.42 -5.15 -5.90
N TYR A 398 -3.48 -5.31 -7.23
CA TYR A 398 -4.45 -4.60 -8.08
C TYR A 398 -5.88 -5.14 -7.95
N THR A 399 -6.01 -6.41 -7.60
CA THR A 399 -7.29 -7.13 -7.51
C THR A 399 -7.60 -7.62 -6.11
N GLY A 400 -6.70 -7.38 -5.14
CA GLY A 400 -6.87 -7.65 -3.72
C GLY A 400 -7.09 -6.40 -2.86
N SER A 401 -7.44 -5.26 -3.47
CA SER A 401 -7.76 -4.01 -2.75
C SER A 401 -9.17 -3.53 -3.07
N PHE A 402 -9.78 -2.77 -2.16
CA PHE A 402 -11.13 -2.24 -2.33
C PHE A 402 -11.35 -0.90 -1.62
N LEU A 403 -12.42 -0.21 -2.01
CA LEU A 403 -12.95 0.98 -1.34
C LEU A 403 -14.33 0.71 -0.77
N LEU A 404 -14.59 1.16 0.45
CA LEU A 404 -15.94 1.25 1.02
C LEU A 404 -16.50 2.65 0.84
N ILE A 405 -17.75 2.71 0.42
CA ILE A 405 -18.44 3.92 0.01
C ILE A 405 -19.80 3.95 0.70
N ASP A 406 -20.19 5.12 1.18
CA ASP A 406 -21.53 5.34 1.72
C ASP A 406 -22.56 5.26 0.59
N ASN A 407 -23.60 4.46 0.78
CA ASN A 407 -24.61 4.23 -0.25
C ASN A 407 -25.50 5.45 -0.54
N ASN A 408 -25.58 6.41 0.39
CA ASN A 408 -26.44 7.59 0.27
C ASN A 408 -25.65 8.83 -0.15
N THR A 409 -24.48 9.06 0.44
CA THR A 409 -23.67 10.27 0.19
C THR A 409 -22.62 10.07 -0.90
N ASN A 410 -22.31 8.83 -1.28
CA ASN A 410 -21.18 8.45 -2.13
C ASN A 410 -19.81 8.85 -1.58
N GLU A 411 -19.72 9.17 -0.29
CA GLU A 411 -18.43 9.44 0.36
C GLU A 411 -17.62 8.15 0.54
N THR A 412 -16.31 8.24 0.39
CA THR A 412 -15.41 7.10 0.70
C THR A 412 -15.25 6.98 2.22
N LEU A 413 -15.82 5.91 2.77
CA LEU A 413 -15.82 5.62 4.20
C LEU A 413 -14.53 4.91 4.66
N GLY A 414 -13.87 4.19 3.76
CA GLY A 414 -12.65 3.46 4.07
C GLY A 414 -12.03 2.79 2.86
N CYS A 415 -10.85 2.20 3.03
CA CYS A 415 -10.23 1.33 2.06
C CYS A 415 -9.68 0.09 2.75
N GLY A 416 -9.55 -1.01 2.02
CA GLY A 416 -8.99 -2.22 2.60
C GLY A 416 -8.27 -3.10 1.61
N ILE A 417 -7.59 -4.08 2.18
CA ILE A 417 -6.89 -5.13 1.47
C ILE A 417 -7.47 -6.49 1.87
N ILE A 418 -7.59 -7.39 0.92
CA ILE A 418 -8.16 -8.73 1.10
C ILE A 418 -7.04 -9.66 1.57
N GLU A 419 -7.15 -10.18 2.78
CA GLU A 419 -6.14 -11.05 3.39
C GLU A 419 -6.46 -12.53 3.18
N ASN A 420 -7.73 -12.88 3.29
CA ASN A 420 -8.17 -14.26 3.20
C ASN A 420 -9.56 -14.34 2.59
N PHE A 421 -9.92 -15.50 2.06
CA PHE A 421 -11.26 -15.78 1.61
C PHE A 421 -11.80 -17.00 2.36
N LEU A 422 -12.97 -16.84 2.96
CA LEU A 422 -13.65 -17.97 3.57
C LEU A 422 -14.42 -18.66 2.45
N LYS A 423 -13.94 -19.83 2.01
CA LYS A 423 -14.81 -20.75 1.26
C LYS A 423 -16.03 -20.98 2.14
N MET A 424 -17.24 -20.75 1.63
CA MET A 424 -18.46 -21.19 2.30
C MET A 424 -18.26 -22.65 2.67
N GLN A 425 -18.01 -22.91 3.95
CA GLN A 425 -17.96 -24.26 4.47
C GLN A 425 -19.40 -24.73 4.49
N ASP A 426 -19.63 -25.91 3.94
CA ASP A 426 -20.89 -26.61 4.04
C ASP A 426 -21.21 -26.76 5.55
N PRO A 427 -22.28 -26.15 6.09
CA PRO A 427 -22.51 -26.06 7.53
C PRO A 427 -22.65 -27.43 8.21
N GLN A 428 -22.87 -28.50 7.44
CA GLN A 428 -22.82 -29.88 7.94
C GLN A 428 -21.40 -30.37 8.25
N LYS A 429 -20.39 -29.90 7.51
CA LYS A 429 -18.98 -30.26 7.73
C LYS A 429 -18.42 -29.58 8.98
N THR A 430 -18.74 -28.30 9.20
CA THR A 430 -18.27 -27.53 10.36
C THR A 430 -18.75 -28.14 11.67
N LYS A 431 -20.00 -28.63 11.74
CA LYS A 431 -20.51 -29.34 12.94
C LYS A 431 -19.83 -30.68 13.18
N GLN A 432 -19.48 -31.41 12.12
CA GLN A 432 -18.74 -32.66 12.24
C GLN A 432 -17.31 -32.41 12.73
N ASP A 433 -16.65 -31.39 12.20
CA ASP A 433 -15.28 -31.03 12.56
C ASP A 433 -15.21 -30.46 13.98
N GLU A 434 -16.17 -29.63 14.40
CA GLU A 434 -16.32 -29.17 15.80
C GLU A 434 -16.57 -30.34 16.76
N PHE A 435 -17.48 -31.26 16.40
CA PHE A 435 -17.74 -32.45 17.22
C PHE A 435 -16.52 -33.36 17.35
N LEU A 436 -15.79 -33.59 16.26
CA LEU A 436 -14.57 -34.40 16.27
C LEU A 436 -13.46 -33.73 17.08
N PHE A 437 -13.35 -32.41 17.03
CA PHE A 437 -12.42 -31.64 17.85
C PHE A 437 -12.77 -31.73 19.34
N GLU A 438 -14.03 -31.48 19.72
CA GLU A 438 -14.49 -31.61 21.11
C GLU A 438 -14.31 -33.04 21.64
N LEU A 439 -14.65 -34.04 20.84
CA LEU A 439 -14.44 -35.45 21.18
C LEU A 439 -12.94 -35.74 21.41
N SER A 440 -12.05 -35.23 20.55
CA SER A 440 -10.60 -35.43 20.70
C SER A 440 -10.05 -34.80 21.99
N GLN A 441 -10.56 -33.62 22.37
CA GLN A 441 -10.19 -32.94 23.63
C GLN A 441 -10.69 -33.71 24.85
N LEU A 442 -11.92 -34.23 24.79
CA LEU A 442 -12.49 -35.09 25.83
C LEU A 442 -11.67 -36.38 26.00
N LEU A 443 -11.34 -37.05 24.89
CA LEU A 443 -10.56 -38.28 24.92
C LEU A 443 -9.16 -38.04 25.52
N LYS A 444 -8.47 -36.97 25.10
CA LYS A 444 -7.18 -36.59 25.69
C LYS A 444 -7.27 -36.28 27.19
N LYS A 445 -8.33 -35.59 27.61
CA LYS A 445 -8.55 -35.21 29.01
C LYS A 445 -8.76 -36.42 29.93
N TYR A 446 -9.49 -37.44 29.49
CA TYR A 446 -9.86 -38.58 30.35
C TYR A 446 -8.97 -39.82 30.15
N PHE A 447 -8.31 -39.98 29.00
CA PHE A 447 -7.57 -41.20 28.66
C PHE A 447 -6.09 -40.96 28.27
N GLY A 448 -5.65 -39.70 28.15
CA GLY A 448 -4.30 -39.33 27.71
C GLY A 448 -4.04 -39.69 26.23
N ASP A 449 -2.78 -39.60 25.78
CA ASP A 449 -2.38 -39.87 24.38
C ASP A 449 -2.34 -41.37 24.00
N LYS A 450 -3.15 -42.21 24.66
CA LYS A 450 -3.23 -43.63 24.30
C LYS A 450 -4.11 -43.78 23.06
N ASN A 451 -3.66 -44.56 22.08
CA ASN A 451 -4.48 -44.96 20.93
C ASN A 451 -5.70 -45.74 21.44
N ILE A 452 -6.88 -45.13 21.37
CA ILE A 452 -8.16 -45.76 21.69
C ILE A 452 -8.67 -46.38 20.41
N ASP A 453 -8.80 -47.71 20.39
CA ASP A 453 -9.41 -48.44 19.30
C ASP A 453 -10.94 -48.36 19.41
N PHE A 454 -11.60 -47.88 18.35
CA PHE A 454 -13.04 -47.66 18.29
C PHE A 454 -13.76 -48.72 17.43
N SER A 455 -13.13 -49.87 17.17
CA SER A 455 -13.80 -50.98 16.48
C SER A 455 -14.99 -51.48 17.30
N ILE A 456 -16.21 -51.36 16.75
CA ILE A 456 -17.43 -52.02 17.21
C ILE A 456 -17.57 -53.36 16.50
#